data_AF-A0A0Q0WIN1-F1
#
_entry.id   AF-A0A0Q0WIN1-F1
#
_cell.length_a   1.000
_cell.length_b   1.000
_cell.length_c   1.000
_cell.angle_alpha   90.00
_cell.angle_beta   90.00
_cell.angle_gamma   90.00
#
_symmetry.space_group_name_H-M   'P 1'
#
loop_
_entity.id
_entity.type
_entity.pdbx_description
1 polymer ?
#
loop_
_entity_poly.entity_id
_entity_poly.type
_entity_poly.pdbx_seq_one_letter_code
_entity_poly.pdbx_strand_id
1 'polypeptide(L)'
;MRKFIELLLLLMVLATQLSGEGLLYPPPKLVVFDRWVLDVDHLKLMSVEDTVNPNIVWDVNQEPRLWDQPELGMDGVNFPVYYEDGSLLGNLMTEPVMPESHTITGSQISLKVQPDDQILWTYNPDPPLFYGKYLKVILDGSNLYIAIYHPISTGSGLVCLDAKTGEEIWRGEGVQLMIGHSQYMNEVYINLIDDKIVMVGDEAGGSYIQVFDAQTGERQFYNLDYQWEQNGY
;
A
#
# COMPACT_ATOMS: atom_id res chain seq x y z
N MET A 1 -29.35 12.04 51.78
CA MET A 1 -28.10 12.53 51.17
C MET A 1 -27.52 11.54 50.15
N ARG A 2 -27.21 10.28 50.52
CA ARG A 2 -26.66 9.25 49.61
C ARG A 2 -27.48 8.98 48.33
N LYS A 3 -28.80 8.79 48.45
CA LYS A 3 -29.69 8.58 47.29
C LYS A 3 -29.78 9.77 46.32
N PHE A 4 -29.50 10.98 46.81
CA PHE A 4 -29.50 12.19 45.98
C PHE A 4 -28.21 12.30 45.16
N ILE A 5 -27.08 11.87 45.72
CA ILE A 5 -25.78 11.81 45.05
C ILE A 5 -25.79 10.72 43.96
N GLU A 6 -26.37 9.54 44.23
CA GLU A 6 -26.50 8.45 43.26
C GLU A 6 -27.39 8.86 42.06
N LEU A 7 -28.47 9.61 42.29
CA LEU A 7 -29.33 10.12 41.23
C LEU A 7 -28.65 11.22 40.40
N LEU A 8 -27.86 12.09 41.04
CA LEU A 8 -27.11 13.14 40.35
C LEU A 8 -26.01 12.57 39.45
N LEU A 9 -25.31 11.52 39.91
CA LEU A 9 -24.32 10.79 39.12
C LEU A 9 -24.97 10.06 37.94
N LEU A 10 -26.12 9.40 38.15
CA LEU A 10 -26.85 8.74 37.07
C LEU A 10 -27.33 9.75 36.01
N LEU A 11 -27.81 10.92 36.44
CA LEU A 11 -28.23 12.00 35.55
C LEU A 11 -27.05 12.63 34.80
N MET A 12 -25.86 12.72 35.39
CA MET A 12 -24.66 13.19 34.69
C MET A 12 -24.17 12.19 33.63
N VAL A 13 -24.24 10.88 33.91
CA VAL A 13 -23.92 9.81 32.93
C VAL A 13 -24.95 9.78 31.79
N LEU A 14 -26.24 9.89 32.11
CA LEU A 14 -27.29 10.00 31.10
C LEU A 14 -27.22 11.29 30.30
N ALA A 15 -26.86 12.43 30.91
CA ALA A 15 -26.68 13.69 30.21
C ALA A 15 -25.47 13.69 29.28
N THR A 16 -24.38 12.97 29.62
CA THR A 16 -23.26 12.76 28.69
C THR A 16 -23.60 11.83 27.54
N GLN A 17 -24.50 10.85 27.75
CA GLN A 17 -25.00 10.00 26.67
C GLN A 17 -26.06 10.68 25.80
N LEU A 18 -26.87 11.58 26.36
CA LEU A 18 -27.99 12.24 25.69
C LEU A 18 -27.63 13.61 25.09
N SER A 19 -26.53 14.25 25.49
CA SER A 19 -26.19 15.57 24.96
C SER A 19 -25.85 15.55 23.48
N GLY A 20 -25.53 14.41 22.87
CA GLY A 20 -25.22 14.32 21.43
C GLY A 20 -24.03 15.19 20.97
N GLU A 21 -23.41 15.93 21.90
CA GLU A 21 -22.30 16.85 21.74
C GLU A 21 -20.96 16.22 22.16
N GLY A 22 -20.95 14.91 22.40
CA GLY A 22 -19.73 14.16 22.15
C GLY A 22 -19.56 14.17 20.65
N LEU A 23 -18.76 15.12 20.12
CA LEU A 23 -18.35 15.18 18.72
C LEU A 23 -18.11 13.75 18.23
N LEU A 24 -19.09 13.20 17.50
CA LEU A 24 -19.01 11.87 16.93
C LEU A 24 -18.03 11.98 15.79
N TYR A 25 -16.75 12.04 16.13
CA TYR A 25 -15.71 11.75 15.17
C TYR A 25 -16.07 10.37 14.59
N PRO A 26 -16.09 10.23 13.25
CA PRO A 26 -16.24 8.91 12.67
C PRO A 26 -15.21 7.98 13.31
N PRO A 27 -15.55 6.70 13.54
CA PRO A 27 -14.56 5.77 14.05
C PRO A 27 -13.34 5.78 13.14
N PRO A 28 -12.11 5.70 13.69
CA PRO A 28 -10.90 5.75 12.89
C PRO A 28 -10.87 4.61 11.88
N LYS A 29 -10.32 4.87 10.70
CA LYS A 29 -10.09 3.84 9.66
C LYS A 29 -8.82 3.08 9.99
N LEU A 30 -8.97 1.77 10.22
CA LEU A 30 -7.87 0.94 10.67
C LEU A 30 -7.36 0.04 9.53
N VAL A 31 -6.04 0.03 9.35
CA VAL A 31 -5.31 -0.95 8.53
C VAL A 31 -4.61 -1.92 9.46
N VAL A 32 -4.82 -3.22 9.28
CA VAL A 32 -4.17 -4.26 10.06
C VAL A 32 -3.13 -4.97 9.19
N PHE A 33 -1.91 -5.10 9.72
CA PHE A 33 -0.85 -5.86 9.06
C PHE A 33 0.11 -6.43 10.08
N ASP A 34 0.30 -7.75 10.07
CA ASP A 34 1.11 -8.49 11.04
C ASP A 34 0.76 -8.07 12.49
N ARG A 35 1.69 -7.42 13.20
CA ARG A 35 1.52 -6.96 14.59
C ARG A 35 1.09 -5.50 14.71
N TRP A 36 0.81 -4.84 13.59
CA TRP A 36 0.46 -3.43 13.55
C TRP A 36 -1.02 -3.22 13.28
N VAL A 37 -1.53 -2.18 13.91
CA VAL A 37 -2.77 -1.53 13.50
C VAL A 37 -2.45 -0.06 13.26
N LEU A 38 -2.62 0.40 12.03
CA LEU A 38 -2.48 1.80 11.67
C LEU A 38 -3.85 2.47 11.71
N ASP A 39 -3.99 3.50 12.53
CA ASP A 39 -5.04 4.51 12.40
C ASP A 39 -4.65 5.46 11.26
N VAL A 40 -5.33 5.33 10.12
CA VAL A 40 -5.02 6.07 8.88
C VAL A 40 -5.41 7.55 9.00
N ASP A 41 -6.46 7.86 9.76
CA ASP A 41 -6.95 9.22 9.94
C ASP A 41 -5.97 10.06 10.78
N HIS A 42 -5.36 9.42 11.79
CA HIS A 42 -4.41 10.07 12.70
C HIS A 42 -2.94 9.75 12.41
N LEU A 43 -2.66 8.93 11.39
CA LEU A 43 -1.31 8.47 11.02
C LEU A 43 -0.52 7.94 12.22
N LYS A 44 -1.13 7.03 12.98
CA LYS A 44 -0.56 6.52 14.23
C LYS A 44 -0.69 5.01 14.33
N LEU A 45 0.40 4.36 14.73
CA LEU A 45 0.35 2.95 15.12
C LEU A 45 -0.32 2.77 16.48
N MET A 46 -1.17 1.76 16.54
CA MET A 46 -1.88 1.29 17.72
C MET A 46 -1.42 -0.13 18.07
N SER A 47 -1.55 -0.50 19.34
CA SER A 47 -1.39 -1.89 19.75
C SER A 47 -2.61 -2.71 19.29
N VAL A 48 -2.39 -3.98 18.94
CA VAL A 48 -3.48 -4.89 18.56
C VAL A 48 -4.46 -5.07 19.73
N GLU A 49 -3.96 -5.08 20.97
CA GLU A 49 -4.78 -5.17 22.18
C GLU A 49 -5.72 -3.96 22.36
N ASP A 50 -5.34 -2.79 21.83
CA ASP A 50 -6.18 -1.59 21.82
C ASP A 50 -7.32 -1.67 20.77
N THR A 51 -7.29 -2.67 19.88
CA THR A 51 -8.28 -2.83 18.82
C THR A 51 -9.42 -3.78 19.19
N VAL A 52 -10.40 -3.25 19.91
CA VAL A 52 -11.74 -3.86 20.04
C VAL A 52 -12.71 -3.28 18.99
N ASN A 53 -12.18 -2.52 18.02
CA ASN A 53 -12.94 -1.60 17.17
C ASN A 53 -13.34 -2.23 15.82
N PRO A 54 -14.62 -2.17 15.41
CA PRO A 54 -15.11 -2.78 14.17
C PRO A 54 -14.71 -2.10 12.85
N ASN A 55 -13.94 -1.00 12.85
CA ASN A 55 -13.69 -0.23 11.62
C ASN A 55 -12.36 -0.57 10.92
N ILE A 56 -12.05 -1.86 10.79
CA ILE A 56 -10.96 -2.34 9.94
C ILE A 56 -11.40 -2.18 8.48
N VAL A 57 -10.75 -1.26 7.77
CA VAL A 57 -11.04 -0.99 6.35
C VAL A 57 -10.15 -1.81 5.43
N TRP A 58 -9.02 -2.31 5.94
CA TRP A 58 -8.10 -3.17 5.20
C TRP A 58 -7.33 -4.09 6.16
N ASP A 59 -7.48 -5.40 6.00
CA ASP A 59 -6.65 -6.41 6.68
C ASP A 59 -5.68 -7.01 5.66
N VAL A 60 -4.46 -6.48 5.65
CA VAL A 60 -3.40 -6.87 4.72
C VAL A 60 -3.03 -8.34 4.88
N ASN A 61 -3.27 -8.94 6.05
CA ASN A 61 -2.98 -10.36 6.28
C ASN A 61 -3.87 -11.30 5.49
N GLN A 62 -5.00 -10.81 4.96
CA GLN A 62 -5.91 -11.58 4.10
C GLN A 62 -5.55 -11.43 2.61
N GLU A 63 -4.62 -10.56 2.26
CA GLU A 63 -4.20 -10.38 0.87
C GLU A 63 -3.43 -11.61 0.37
N PRO A 64 -3.65 -12.04 -0.88
CA PRO A 64 -2.92 -13.15 -1.45
C PRO A 64 -1.42 -12.83 -1.52
N ARG A 65 -0.60 -13.76 -1.04
CA ARG A 65 0.86 -13.70 -1.15
C ARG A 65 1.30 -14.31 -2.47
N LEU A 66 2.25 -13.68 -3.15
CA LEU A 66 2.85 -14.22 -4.38
C LEU A 66 3.44 -15.61 -4.14
N TRP A 67 4.08 -15.80 -2.98
CA TRP A 67 4.75 -17.04 -2.61
C TRP A 67 3.80 -18.22 -2.39
N ASP A 68 2.52 -17.95 -2.14
CA ASP A 68 1.48 -18.97 -2.02
C ASP A 68 0.83 -19.30 -3.39
N GLN A 69 1.12 -18.49 -4.42
CA GLN A 69 0.53 -18.58 -5.77
C GLN A 69 1.64 -18.56 -6.83
N PRO A 70 2.40 -19.66 -7.00
CA PRO A 70 3.52 -19.72 -7.93
C PRO A 70 3.15 -19.42 -9.39
N GLU A 71 1.87 -19.55 -9.76
CA GLU A 71 1.32 -19.13 -11.05
C GLU A 71 1.41 -17.62 -11.30
N LEU A 72 1.42 -16.81 -10.25
CA LEU A 72 1.69 -15.37 -10.33
C LEU A 72 3.19 -15.08 -10.47
N GLY A 73 4.05 -16.09 -10.27
CA GLY A 73 5.51 -16.02 -10.12
C GLY A 73 6.37 -15.98 -11.39
N MET A 74 5.78 -16.03 -12.59
CA MET A 74 6.54 -16.30 -13.83
C MET A 74 6.77 -15.05 -14.69
N ASP A 75 7.94 -14.95 -15.33
CA ASP A 75 8.27 -13.87 -16.27
C ASP A 75 7.14 -13.68 -17.32
N GLY A 76 6.70 -12.43 -17.53
CA GLY A 76 5.58 -12.11 -18.43
C GLY A 76 4.22 -11.98 -17.75
N VAL A 77 4.18 -11.73 -16.43
CA VAL A 77 2.93 -11.46 -15.70
C VAL A 77 2.24 -10.22 -16.29
N ASN A 78 1.02 -10.43 -16.75
CA ASN A 78 0.07 -9.37 -17.08
C ASN A 78 -0.67 -8.99 -15.80
N PHE A 79 -0.63 -7.71 -15.44
CA PHE A 79 -1.37 -7.18 -14.29
C PHE A 79 -2.62 -6.48 -14.82
N PRO A 80 -3.80 -7.13 -14.77
CA PRO A 80 -5.01 -6.56 -15.32
C PRO A 80 -5.43 -5.33 -14.50
N VAL A 81 -5.79 -4.26 -15.21
CA VAL A 81 -6.29 -3.01 -14.64
C VAL A 81 -7.75 -2.90 -15.01
N TYR A 82 -8.61 -2.72 -14.01
CA TYR A 82 -10.05 -2.62 -14.19
C TYR A 82 -10.54 -1.23 -13.77
N TYR A 83 -11.53 -0.71 -14.48
CA TYR A 83 -12.33 0.43 -14.04
C TYR A 83 -13.23 0.04 -12.86
N GLU A 84 -13.80 1.03 -12.17
CA GLU A 84 -14.73 0.82 -11.05
C GLU A 84 -15.98 0.01 -11.46
N ASP A 85 -16.40 0.11 -12.72
CA ASP A 85 -17.52 -0.67 -13.26
C ASP A 85 -17.16 -2.14 -13.57
N GLY A 86 -15.92 -2.54 -13.31
CA GLY A 86 -15.38 -3.88 -13.55
C GLY A 86 -14.94 -4.15 -14.99
N SER A 87 -15.04 -3.17 -15.89
CA SER A 87 -14.54 -3.32 -17.25
C SER A 87 -13.00 -3.27 -17.28
N LEU A 88 -12.40 -4.10 -18.14
CA LEU A 88 -10.93 -4.18 -18.28
C LEU A 88 -10.42 -2.96 -19.07
N LEU A 89 -9.56 -2.16 -18.44
CA LEU A 89 -8.81 -1.10 -19.12
C LEU A 89 -7.68 -1.69 -19.98
N GLY A 90 -6.94 -2.65 -19.44
CA GLY A 90 -5.84 -3.31 -20.12
C GLY A 90 -4.99 -4.13 -19.15
N ASN A 91 -3.86 -4.62 -19.63
CA ASN A 91 -2.88 -5.34 -18.84
C ASN A 91 -1.60 -4.52 -18.75
N LEU A 92 -1.15 -4.23 -17.54
CA LEU A 92 0.19 -3.71 -17.33
C LEU A 92 1.21 -4.84 -17.45
N MET A 93 2.35 -4.51 -18.03
CA MET A 93 3.49 -5.38 -18.17
C MET A 93 4.76 -4.66 -17.74
N THR A 94 5.69 -5.39 -17.14
CA THR A 94 7.05 -4.90 -16.88
C THR A 94 8.02 -5.54 -17.86
N GLU A 95 8.93 -4.75 -18.42
CA GLU A 95 10.01 -5.25 -19.27
C GLU A 95 11.35 -4.69 -18.76
N PRO A 96 12.42 -5.50 -18.72
CA PRO A 96 13.72 -5.00 -18.30
C PRO A 96 14.27 -3.99 -19.32
N VAL A 97 14.77 -2.87 -18.82
CA VAL A 97 15.50 -1.88 -19.63
C VAL A 97 16.96 -2.30 -19.69
N MET A 98 17.44 -2.63 -20.90
CA MET A 98 18.84 -2.97 -21.16
C MET A 98 19.43 -1.91 -22.10
N PRO A 99 20.31 -1.01 -21.61
CA PRO A 99 21.15 -0.21 -22.48
C PRO A 99 22.11 -1.11 -23.27
N GLU A 100 22.85 -0.51 -24.21
CA GLU A 100 23.87 -1.20 -25.03
C GLU A 100 24.90 -1.99 -24.20
N SER A 101 25.03 -1.72 -22.90
CA SER A 101 25.92 -2.40 -21.96
C SER A 101 25.47 -3.80 -21.52
N HIS A 102 24.31 -4.31 -21.98
CA HIS A 102 23.72 -5.59 -21.55
C HIS A 102 23.51 -5.73 -20.02
N THR A 103 23.55 -4.61 -19.29
CA THR A 103 23.26 -4.57 -17.86
C THR A 103 21.82 -4.11 -17.72
N ILE A 104 20.97 -4.86 -17.02
CA ILE A 104 19.63 -4.36 -16.68
C ILE A 104 19.85 -3.10 -15.83
N THR A 105 19.22 -1.99 -16.21
CA THR A 105 19.26 -0.73 -15.43
C THR A 105 17.96 -0.45 -14.68
N GLY A 106 16.88 -1.15 -15.04
CA GLY A 106 15.61 -1.16 -14.31
C GLY A 106 14.52 -1.79 -15.15
N SER A 107 13.27 -1.38 -14.92
CA SER A 107 12.11 -1.88 -15.64
C SER A 107 11.27 -0.74 -16.22
N GLN A 108 10.83 -0.90 -17.46
CA GLN A 108 9.78 -0.07 -18.07
C GLN A 108 8.43 -0.72 -17.83
N ILE A 109 7.37 0.08 -17.79
CA ILE A 109 5.99 -0.38 -17.65
C ILE A 109 5.23 -0.04 -18.92
N SER A 110 4.48 -0.98 -19.46
CA SER A 110 3.58 -0.71 -20.60
C SER A 110 2.17 -1.16 -20.28
N LEU A 111 1.18 -0.37 -20.68
CA LEU A 111 -0.23 -0.77 -20.66
C LEU A 111 -0.63 -1.28 -22.05
N LYS A 112 -1.11 -2.52 -22.12
CA LYS A 112 -1.64 -3.14 -23.34
C LYS A 112 -3.15 -3.27 -23.28
N VAL A 113 -3.83 -2.83 -24.33
CA VAL A 113 -5.28 -2.95 -24.44
C VAL A 113 -5.63 -4.30 -25.09
N GLN A 114 -6.74 -4.89 -24.65
CA GLN A 114 -7.28 -6.13 -25.23
C GLN A 114 -8.33 -5.82 -26.30
N PRO A 115 -8.51 -6.68 -27.32
CA PRO A 115 -7.95 -8.03 -27.47
C PRO A 115 -6.68 -8.14 -28.33
N ASP A 116 -6.15 -7.03 -28.87
CA ASP A 116 -5.07 -7.05 -29.87
C ASP A 116 -3.66 -6.89 -29.28
N ASP A 117 -3.54 -6.80 -27.96
CA ASP A 117 -2.29 -6.51 -27.25
C ASP A 117 -1.61 -5.21 -27.73
N GLN A 118 -2.39 -4.25 -28.24
CA GLN A 118 -1.86 -2.96 -28.64
C GLN A 118 -1.32 -2.22 -27.41
N ILE A 119 -0.04 -1.84 -27.47
CA ILE A 119 0.57 -0.96 -26.47
C ILE A 119 -0.09 0.42 -26.57
N LEU A 120 -0.79 0.82 -25.52
CA LEU A 120 -1.39 2.16 -25.41
C LEU A 120 -0.33 3.20 -25.08
N TRP A 121 0.50 2.90 -24.09
CA TRP A 121 1.63 3.72 -23.68
C TRP A 121 2.71 2.87 -23.00
N THR A 122 3.91 3.43 -22.97
CA THR A 122 5.06 2.90 -22.24
C THR A 122 5.62 4.01 -21.35
N TYR A 123 5.77 3.71 -20.07
CA TYR A 123 6.42 4.54 -19.08
C TYR A 123 7.82 3.98 -18.78
N ASN A 124 8.84 4.80 -19.00
CA ASN A 124 10.23 4.45 -18.73
C ASN A 124 10.80 5.42 -17.68
N PRO A 125 10.92 4.98 -16.41
CA PRO A 125 11.39 5.86 -15.35
C PRO A 125 12.86 6.26 -15.55
N ASP A 126 13.16 7.56 -15.51
CA ASP A 126 14.53 8.10 -15.42
C ASP A 126 14.69 8.98 -14.14
N PRO A 127 15.56 8.62 -13.18
CA PRO A 127 16.31 7.37 -13.12
C PRO A 127 15.37 6.18 -12.93
N PRO A 128 15.82 4.95 -13.25
CA PRO A 128 15.01 3.76 -13.08
C PRO A 128 14.53 3.61 -11.64
N LEU A 129 13.20 3.48 -11.48
CA LEU A 129 12.54 3.46 -10.17
C LEU A 129 13.03 2.31 -9.29
N PHE A 130 13.14 1.12 -9.89
CA PHE A 130 13.57 -0.10 -9.23
C PHE A 130 13.82 -1.20 -10.28
N TYR A 131 14.55 -2.24 -9.90
CA TYR A 131 14.66 -3.48 -10.70
C TYR A 131 13.42 -4.36 -10.56
N GLY A 132 12.25 -3.76 -10.39
CA GLY A 132 11.04 -4.49 -10.05
C GLY A 132 10.48 -5.27 -11.23
N LYS A 133 10.04 -6.50 -10.97
CA LYS A 133 9.35 -7.38 -11.93
C LYS A 133 7.86 -7.47 -11.66
N TYR A 134 7.42 -6.95 -10.52
CA TYR A 134 6.07 -7.14 -10.00
C TYR A 134 5.43 -5.81 -9.70
N LEU A 135 4.12 -5.77 -9.95
CA LEU A 135 3.29 -4.60 -9.77
C LEU A 135 2.14 -4.91 -8.80
N LYS A 136 1.84 -3.98 -7.92
CA LYS A 136 0.49 -3.81 -7.37
C LYS A 136 -0.07 -2.51 -7.92
N VAL A 137 -1.35 -2.51 -8.26
CA VAL A 137 -1.95 -1.46 -9.08
C VAL A 137 -3.32 -1.09 -8.52
N ILE A 138 -3.60 0.20 -8.46
CA ILE A 138 -4.91 0.76 -8.14
C ILE A 138 -5.25 1.79 -9.23
N LEU A 139 -6.47 1.71 -9.76
CA LEU A 139 -7.03 2.73 -10.65
C LEU A 139 -8.10 3.50 -9.89
N ASP A 140 -7.97 4.83 -9.85
CA ASP A 140 -8.95 5.77 -9.27
C ASP A 140 -9.17 6.92 -10.26
N GLY A 141 -10.33 6.94 -10.90
CA GLY A 141 -10.61 7.87 -11.99
C GLY A 141 -9.56 7.78 -13.12
N SER A 142 -8.74 8.83 -13.28
CA SER A 142 -7.64 8.89 -14.26
C SER A 142 -6.28 8.52 -13.69
N ASN A 143 -6.16 8.32 -12.37
CA ASN A 143 -4.90 8.11 -11.69
C ASN A 143 -4.63 6.63 -11.54
N LEU A 144 -3.44 6.20 -11.99
CA LEU A 144 -2.97 4.84 -11.90
C LEU A 144 -1.80 4.78 -10.91
N TYR A 145 -2.08 4.32 -9.70
CA TYR A 145 -1.07 4.14 -8.66
C TYR A 145 -0.42 2.78 -8.81
N ILE A 146 0.91 2.74 -8.93
CA ILE A 146 1.66 1.53 -9.20
C ILE A 146 2.80 1.41 -8.18
N ALA A 147 2.75 0.36 -7.37
CA ALA A 147 3.89 -0.08 -6.58
C ALA A 147 4.68 -1.12 -7.37
N ILE A 148 5.98 -0.87 -7.55
CA ILE A 148 6.90 -1.69 -8.33
C ILE A 148 7.92 -2.31 -7.37
N TYR A 149 8.06 -3.65 -7.39
CA TYR A 149 8.98 -4.36 -6.49
C TYR A 149 9.54 -5.63 -7.14
N HIS A 150 10.56 -6.22 -6.51
CA HIS A 150 11.15 -7.48 -6.94
C HIS A 150 11.04 -8.51 -5.81
N PRO A 151 10.42 -9.70 -6.03
CA PRO A 151 10.13 -10.64 -4.95
C PRO A 151 11.36 -11.16 -4.20
N ILE A 152 12.50 -11.21 -4.89
CA ILE A 152 13.79 -11.62 -4.33
C ILE A 152 14.78 -10.45 -4.21
N SER A 153 14.29 -9.25 -3.91
CA SER A 153 15.11 -8.09 -3.56
C SER A 153 14.37 -7.22 -2.55
N THR A 154 15.06 -6.52 -1.67
CA THR A 154 14.41 -5.54 -0.80
C THR A 154 14.03 -4.30 -1.59
N GLY A 155 13.08 -3.55 -1.06
CA GLY A 155 12.67 -2.26 -1.58
C GLY A 155 11.53 -2.29 -2.58
N SER A 156 10.97 -1.11 -2.79
CA SER A 156 9.89 -0.85 -3.72
C SER A 156 9.92 0.60 -4.17
N GLY A 157 9.31 0.88 -5.32
CA GLY A 157 9.01 2.22 -5.80
C GLY A 157 7.51 2.41 -5.91
N LEU A 158 7.04 3.64 -5.71
CA LEU A 158 5.65 4.03 -5.90
C LEU A 158 5.56 5.18 -6.90
N VAL A 159 4.70 5.05 -7.91
CA VAL A 159 4.46 6.08 -8.92
C VAL A 159 2.97 6.23 -9.18
N CYS A 160 2.55 7.44 -9.53
CA CYS A 160 1.23 7.71 -10.08
C CYS A 160 1.38 8.16 -11.53
N LEU A 161 0.67 7.46 -12.42
CA LEU A 161 0.61 7.78 -13.84
C LEU A 161 -0.80 8.22 -14.23
N ASP A 162 -0.92 9.05 -15.25
CA ASP A 162 -2.20 9.23 -15.93
C ASP A 162 -2.53 7.95 -16.71
N ALA A 163 -3.65 7.31 -16.38
CA ALA A 163 -4.03 6.00 -16.91
C ALA A 163 -4.19 5.98 -18.44
N LYS A 164 -4.51 7.13 -19.04
CA LYS A 164 -4.76 7.26 -20.49
C LYS A 164 -3.46 7.46 -21.27
N THR A 165 -2.51 8.21 -20.72
CA THR A 165 -1.31 8.68 -21.43
C THR A 165 -0.03 8.00 -20.95
N GLY A 166 0.00 7.47 -19.74
CA GLY A 166 1.19 6.95 -19.10
C GLY A 166 2.15 8.03 -18.59
N GLU A 167 1.76 9.30 -18.62
CA GLU A 167 2.56 10.41 -18.11
C GLU A 167 2.69 10.32 -16.58
N GLU A 168 3.90 10.53 -16.06
CA GLU A 168 4.15 10.58 -14.60
C GLU A 168 3.49 11.83 -14.02
N ILE A 169 2.55 11.63 -13.09
CA ILE A 169 1.94 12.71 -12.30
C ILE A 169 2.85 13.02 -11.11
N TRP A 170 3.23 11.98 -10.38
CA TRP A 170 4.17 12.08 -9.26
C TRP A 170 4.86 10.74 -9.01
N ARG A 171 5.96 10.82 -8.25
CA ARG A 171 6.74 9.69 -7.76
C ARG A 171 6.92 9.80 -6.25
N GLY A 172 6.57 8.74 -5.54
CA GLY A 172 6.72 8.67 -4.08
C GLY A 172 8.15 8.31 -3.70
N GLU A 173 8.76 9.10 -2.81
CA GLU A 173 10.01 8.71 -2.16
C GLU A 173 9.69 7.69 -1.06
N GLY A 174 10.06 6.43 -1.27
CA GLY A 174 9.88 5.36 -0.27
C GLY A 174 11.08 5.20 0.67
N VAL A 175 10.84 4.76 1.91
CA VAL A 175 11.86 4.15 2.76
C VAL A 175 11.87 2.63 2.56
N GLN A 176 13.02 2.00 2.79
CA GLN A 176 13.23 0.57 2.58
C GLN A 176 14.06 0.01 3.73
N LEU A 177 13.94 -1.28 4.05
CA LEU A 177 14.70 -1.88 5.15
C LEU A 177 16.18 -2.09 4.81
N MET A 178 16.53 -2.14 3.51
CA MET A 178 17.91 -2.35 3.03
C MET A 178 18.53 -3.67 3.52
N ILE A 179 17.75 -4.76 3.56
CA ILE A 179 18.22 -6.09 4.01
C ILE A 179 19.24 -6.67 3.01
N GLY A 180 20.30 -7.25 3.55
CA GLY A 180 21.39 -7.84 2.79
C GLY A 180 21.01 -9.10 2.00
N HIS A 181 21.74 -9.35 0.93
CA HIS A 181 21.53 -10.34 -0.14
C HIS A 181 21.47 -11.84 0.26
N SER A 182 21.43 -12.21 1.54
CA SER A 182 21.36 -13.62 1.95
C SER A 182 19.94 -14.11 2.26
N GLN A 183 18.95 -13.20 2.33
CA GLN A 183 17.56 -13.54 2.60
C GLN A 183 16.66 -12.81 1.58
N TYR A 184 16.02 -13.59 0.70
CA TYR A 184 15.29 -13.09 -0.45
C TYR A 184 13.79 -13.34 -0.30
N MET A 185 13.09 -12.34 0.21
CA MET A 185 11.64 -12.27 0.19
C MET A 185 11.26 -10.79 0.24
N ASN A 186 10.33 -10.41 -0.62
CA ASN A 186 9.70 -9.10 -0.63
C ASN A 186 8.31 -9.25 -1.24
N GLU A 187 7.31 -8.81 -0.50
CA GLU A 187 5.95 -8.69 -0.96
C GLU A 187 5.50 -7.26 -0.65
N VAL A 188 4.86 -6.62 -1.62
CA VAL A 188 4.36 -5.25 -1.45
C VAL A 188 2.88 -5.26 -1.71
N TYR A 189 2.15 -4.49 -0.92
CA TYR A 189 0.72 -4.26 -1.04
C TYR A 189 0.46 -2.76 -1.07
N ILE A 190 -0.56 -2.34 -1.81
CA ILE A 190 -1.06 -0.97 -1.76
C ILE A 190 -2.58 -0.98 -1.67
N ASN A 191 -3.12 0.03 -0.99
CA ASN A 191 -4.55 0.33 -1.00
C ASN A 191 -4.77 1.85 -0.99
N LEU A 192 -5.90 2.30 -1.56
CA LEU A 192 -6.33 3.69 -1.55
C LEU A 192 -7.43 3.82 -0.49
N ILE A 193 -7.16 4.60 0.56
CA ILE A 193 -8.09 4.86 1.64
C ILE A 193 -8.31 6.37 1.69
N ASP A 194 -9.47 6.81 1.22
CA ASP A 194 -9.78 8.20 0.93
C ASP A 194 -8.75 8.83 -0.04
N ASP A 195 -7.99 9.81 0.43
CA ASP A 195 -6.97 10.57 -0.29
C ASP A 195 -5.55 10.06 0.02
N LYS A 196 -5.41 8.83 0.56
CA LYS A 196 -4.13 8.26 1.00
C LYS A 196 -3.84 6.93 0.34
N ILE A 197 -2.63 6.79 -0.18
CA ILE A 197 -2.07 5.49 -0.57
C ILE A 197 -1.35 4.91 0.65
N VAL A 198 -1.87 3.80 1.16
CA VAL A 198 -1.19 3.00 2.19
C VAL A 198 -0.42 1.89 1.48
N MET A 199 0.91 1.95 1.60
CA MET A 199 1.83 0.95 1.04
C MET A 199 2.46 0.14 2.17
N VAL A 200 2.41 -1.17 2.04
CA VAL A 200 2.90 -2.12 3.04
C VAL A 200 3.89 -3.07 2.38
N GLY A 201 5.01 -3.33 3.04
CA GLY A 201 5.99 -4.33 2.60
C GLY A 201 6.24 -5.40 3.66
N ASP A 202 6.29 -6.65 3.22
CA ASP A 202 6.74 -7.84 3.97
C ASP A 202 8.07 -8.31 3.34
N GLU A 203 9.20 -8.01 3.97
CA GLU A 203 10.53 -8.37 3.49
C GLU A 203 11.20 -9.38 4.44
N ALA A 204 12.22 -10.08 3.94
CA ALA A 204 12.86 -11.15 4.72
C ALA A 204 13.44 -10.72 6.09
N GLY A 205 13.80 -9.45 6.25
CA GLY A 205 14.34 -8.90 7.49
C GLY A 205 13.33 -8.11 8.34
N GLY A 206 12.07 -8.05 7.91
CA GLY A 206 11.02 -7.34 8.62
C GLY A 206 9.97 -6.72 7.71
N SER A 207 9.16 -5.84 8.28
CA SER A 207 8.04 -5.23 7.59
C SER A 207 8.16 -3.70 7.57
N TYR A 208 7.43 -3.06 6.67
CA TYR A 208 7.23 -1.62 6.68
C TYR A 208 5.81 -1.23 6.29
N ILE A 209 5.39 -0.06 6.75
CA ILE A 209 4.17 0.62 6.32
C ILE A 209 4.48 2.08 6.04
N GLN A 210 3.95 2.60 4.95
CA GLN A 210 4.14 3.96 4.49
C GLN A 210 2.79 4.52 4.02
N VAL A 211 2.53 5.78 4.31
CA VAL A 211 1.32 6.47 3.85
C VAL A 211 1.73 7.66 3.03
N PHE A 212 1.17 7.76 1.83
CA PHE A 212 1.41 8.84 0.89
C PHE A 212 0.11 9.59 0.62
N ASP A 213 0.21 10.90 0.47
CA ASP A 213 -0.86 11.71 -0.11
C ASP A 213 -1.08 11.29 -1.57
N ALA A 214 -2.30 10.87 -1.92
CA ALA A 214 -2.59 10.31 -3.24
C ALA A 214 -2.51 11.36 -4.36
N GLN A 215 -2.62 12.65 -4.05
CA GLN A 215 -2.59 13.71 -5.06
C GLN A 215 -1.17 14.16 -5.39
N THR A 216 -0.28 14.15 -4.40
CA THR A 216 1.07 14.72 -4.51
C THR A 216 2.19 13.69 -4.45
N GLY A 217 1.93 12.49 -3.94
CA GLY A 217 2.94 11.48 -3.67
C GLY A 217 3.81 11.80 -2.45
N GLU A 218 3.49 12.85 -1.69
CA GLU A 218 4.22 13.20 -0.47
C GLU A 218 4.00 12.13 0.60
N ARG A 219 5.09 11.57 1.13
CA ARG A 219 5.04 10.61 2.23
C ARG A 219 4.68 11.32 3.54
N GLN A 220 3.49 11.05 4.07
CA GLN A 220 2.97 11.64 5.31
C GLN A 220 3.37 10.83 6.55
N PHE A 221 3.57 9.52 6.40
CA PHE A 221 3.91 8.63 7.50
C PHE A 221 4.77 7.45 7.03
N TYR A 222 5.61 6.94 7.93
CA TYR A 222 6.20 5.62 7.77
C TYR A 222 6.57 4.97 9.11
N ASN A 223 6.63 3.64 9.11
CA ASN A 223 7.24 2.85 10.15
C ASN A 223 7.98 1.65 9.54
N LEU A 224 9.11 1.28 10.15
CA LEU A 224 9.94 0.14 9.79
C LEU A 224 10.03 -0.77 11.03
N ASP A 225 9.70 -2.05 10.92
CA ASP A 225 9.91 -3.06 11.97
C ASP A 225 10.95 -4.07 11.51
N TYR A 226 12.15 -3.93 12.06
CA TYR A 226 13.27 -4.84 11.81
C TYR A 226 13.16 -6.06 12.72
N GLN A 227 12.82 -7.22 12.15
CA GLN A 227 12.63 -8.46 12.92
C GLN A 227 13.93 -9.04 13.48
N TRP A 228 15.09 -8.74 12.86
CA TRP A 228 16.38 -9.24 13.36
C TRP A 228 16.82 -8.64 14.70
N GLU A 229 16.34 -7.43 15.05
CA GLU A 229 16.72 -6.75 16.29
C GLU A 229 16.09 -7.45 17.49
N GLN A 230 14.92 -8.07 17.27
CA GLN A 230 14.17 -8.78 18.28
C GLN A 230 14.74 -10.16 18.58
N ASN A 231 15.50 -10.74 17.64
CA ASN A 231 16.07 -12.07 17.75
C ASN A 231 17.54 -12.08 18.24
N GLY A 232 18.13 -10.90 18.48
CA GLY A 232 19.47 -10.78 19.10
C GLY A 232 20.63 -11.25 18.21
N TYR A 233 20.50 -11.12 16.89
CA TYR A 233 21.56 -11.37 15.91
C TYR A 233 22.44 -10.15 15.66
#